data_AF-A0A0F7CJE7-F1
#
_entry.id   AF-A0A0F7CJE7-F1
#
_cell.length_a   1.000
_cell.length_b   1.000
_cell.length_c   1.000
_cell.angle_alpha   90.00
_cell.angle_beta   90.00
_cell.angle_gamma   90.00
#
_symmetry.space_group_name_H-M   'P 1'
#
loop_
_entity.id
_entity.type
_entity.pdbx_description
1 polymer ?
#
loop_
_entity_poly.entity_id
_entity_poly.type
_entity_poly.pdbx_seq_one_letter_code
_entity_poly.pdbx_strand_id
1 'polypeptide(L)'
;MDIQINGQKFEDLIARHGRDVLWQESIRCSCINLDSGQPRYGCPICGGTGFVYEPVKTCRALVQSVTTSKDYLAYAGMFEVGDALMSIPANMFLRTPEGSFDRSGREPVPMFNIGAGDVVTLIDDEVKTSEVIMKDTELHGRPADTLLNPKVTKVLSVRMHDPDSATTTLYAAGDDYEVDGATIVWTGNQPTPGAQYSVIYMHRPVYTVYAVLPRPRHQNNQDLPRTVLLRYYPGGVLREHGVHTG
;
A
#
# COMPACT_ATOMS: atom_id res chain seq x y z
N MET A 1 9.11 12.96 -37.35
CA MET A 1 7.91 13.63 -36.79
C MET A 1 8.02 13.45 -35.29
N ASP A 2 8.49 14.48 -34.59
CA ASP A 2 8.73 14.37 -33.15
C ASP A 2 7.40 14.42 -32.43
N ILE A 3 7.04 13.33 -31.75
CA ILE A 3 5.85 13.27 -30.93
C ILE A 3 6.09 14.17 -29.72
N GLN A 4 5.34 15.28 -29.65
CA GLN A 4 5.41 16.21 -28.54
C GLN A 4 4.42 15.80 -27.45
N ILE A 5 4.92 15.50 -26.26
CA ILE A 5 4.09 15.25 -25.09
C ILE A 5 3.78 16.60 -24.44
N ASN A 6 2.50 16.85 -24.14
CA ASN A 6 2.07 18.08 -23.48
C ASN A 6 1.84 17.80 -21.99
N GLY A 7 2.74 18.31 -21.14
CA GLY A 7 2.70 18.09 -19.70
C GLY A 7 1.40 18.61 -19.08
N GLN A 8 1.00 19.85 -19.37
CA GLN A 8 -0.21 20.44 -18.81
C GLN A 8 -1.48 19.67 -19.13
N LYS A 9 -1.66 19.20 -20.38
CA LYS A 9 -2.83 18.39 -20.77
C LYS A 9 -2.88 17.07 -20.01
N PHE A 10 -1.72 16.50 -19.67
CA PHE A 10 -1.63 15.30 -18.86
C PHE A 10 -1.98 15.59 -17.40
N GLU A 11 -1.46 16.68 -16.83
CA GLU A 11 -1.84 17.14 -15.50
C GLU A 11 -3.36 17.37 -15.39
N ASP A 12 -3.99 17.98 -16.42
CA ASP A 12 -5.44 18.16 -16.51
C ASP A 12 -6.21 16.83 -16.60
N LEU A 13 -5.61 15.82 -17.21
CA LEU A 13 -6.17 14.47 -17.27
C LEU A 13 -6.18 13.84 -15.87
N ILE A 14 -5.06 13.94 -15.14
CA ILE A 14 -4.97 13.41 -13.77
C ILE A 14 -5.89 14.18 -12.82
N ALA A 15 -5.99 15.50 -12.95
CA ALA A 15 -6.93 16.26 -12.13
C ALA A 15 -8.38 15.79 -12.31
N ARG A 16 -8.79 15.45 -13.53
CA ARG A 16 -10.16 15.02 -13.83
C ARG A 16 -10.42 13.54 -13.54
N HIS A 17 -9.48 12.66 -13.88
CA HIS A 17 -9.68 11.21 -13.90
C HIS A 17 -8.76 10.45 -12.94
N GLY A 18 -7.79 11.12 -12.33
CA GLY A 18 -7.00 10.56 -11.26
C GLY A 18 -7.86 10.27 -10.03
N ARG A 19 -7.31 9.47 -9.13
CA ARG A 19 -7.91 9.08 -7.86
C ARG A 19 -7.05 9.62 -6.74
N ASP A 20 -7.68 9.89 -5.60
CA ASP A 20 -6.94 10.28 -4.40
C ASP A 20 -6.34 9.01 -3.78
N VAL A 21 -5.07 9.10 -3.39
CA VAL A 21 -4.29 8.02 -2.79
C VAL A 21 -3.59 8.54 -1.54
N LEU A 22 -3.27 7.64 -0.62
CA LEU A 22 -2.37 7.94 0.49
C LEU A 22 -0.97 7.50 0.09
N TRP A 23 -0.03 8.43 0.15
CA TRP A 23 1.38 8.18 -0.12
C TRP A 23 2.19 8.30 1.17
N GLN A 24 3.07 7.32 1.40
CA GLN A 24 4.09 7.34 2.43
C GLN A 24 5.44 7.26 1.76
N GLU A 25 6.21 8.33 1.92
CA GLU A 25 7.59 8.39 1.46
C GLU A 25 8.45 7.45 2.29
N SER A 26 9.24 6.63 1.61
CA SER A 26 10.18 5.72 2.26
C SER A 26 11.56 6.36 2.36
N ILE A 27 12.18 6.19 3.52
CA ILE A 27 13.55 6.61 3.79
C ILE A 27 14.35 5.36 4.14
N ARG A 28 15.53 5.24 3.54
CA ARG A 28 16.46 4.16 3.87
C ARG A 28 16.91 4.30 5.31
N CYS A 29 16.71 3.26 6.10
CA CYS A 29 17.13 3.24 7.49
C CYS A 29 18.66 3.32 7.60
N SER A 30 19.16 4.13 8.53
CA SER A 30 20.59 4.28 8.81
C SER A 30 21.27 3.00 9.32
N CYS A 31 20.50 1.96 9.65
CA CYS A 31 21.04 0.66 10.03
C CYS A 31 21.58 -0.18 8.85
N ILE A 32 21.34 0.25 7.61
CA ILE A 32 21.79 -0.46 6.41
C ILE A 32 23.31 -0.54 6.40
N ASN A 33 23.82 -1.74 6.18
CA ASN A 33 25.21 -1.97 5.87
C ASN A 33 25.49 -1.47 4.45
N LEU A 34 26.44 -0.55 4.29
CA LEU A 34 26.76 0.07 3.00
C LEU A 34 27.40 -0.91 2.00
N ASP A 35 28.10 -1.94 2.49
CA ASP A 35 28.77 -2.93 1.64
C ASP A 35 27.77 -3.97 1.11
N SER A 36 26.85 -4.45 1.96
CA SER A 36 25.90 -5.50 1.60
C SER A 36 24.52 -5.00 1.17
N GLY A 37 24.19 -3.75 1.47
CA GLY A 37 22.85 -3.19 1.32
C GLY A 37 21.81 -3.77 2.29
N GLN A 38 22.22 -4.67 3.20
CA GLN A 38 21.32 -5.37 4.11
C GLN A 38 21.07 -4.56 5.39
N PRO A 39 19.82 -4.45 5.86
CA PRO A 39 19.52 -3.86 7.15
C PRO A 39 19.91 -4.79 8.31
N ARG A 40 20.07 -4.21 9.50
CA ARG A 40 20.20 -5.00 10.74
C ARG A 40 18.86 -5.64 11.08
N TYR A 41 18.83 -6.97 11.19
CA TYR A 41 17.62 -7.75 11.47
C TYR A 41 16.82 -7.25 12.68
N GLY A 42 17.49 -7.00 13.81
CA GLY A 42 16.85 -6.51 15.05
C GLY A 42 16.82 -5.00 15.20
N CYS A 43 16.87 -4.21 14.11
CA CYS A 43 16.89 -2.75 14.23
C CYS A 43 15.60 -2.24 14.89
N PRO A 44 15.65 -1.52 16.03
CA PRO A 44 14.44 -1.02 16.70
C PRO A 44 13.72 0.04 15.88
N ILE A 45 14.42 0.71 14.94
CA ILE A 45 13.86 1.77 14.10
C ILE A 45 13.04 1.17 12.94
N CYS A 46 13.65 0.35 12.09
CA CYS A 46 12.97 -0.20 10.90
C CYS A 46 12.41 -1.62 11.10
N GLY A 47 12.68 -2.28 12.22
CA GLY A 47 12.28 -3.66 12.47
C GLY A 47 12.92 -4.67 11.51
N GLY A 48 14.10 -4.36 10.96
CA GLY A 48 14.79 -5.21 10.00
C GLY A 48 14.34 -5.05 8.55
N THR A 49 13.37 -4.19 8.24
CA THR A 49 12.89 -3.96 6.86
C THR A 49 13.85 -3.11 6.02
N GLY A 50 14.68 -2.30 6.68
CA GLY A 50 15.58 -1.34 6.02
C GLY A 50 14.90 -0.05 5.57
N PHE A 51 13.60 0.12 5.82
CA PHE A 51 12.87 1.34 5.51
C PHE A 51 12.22 1.93 6.77
N VAL A 52 12.14 3.26 6.80
CA VAL A 52 11.29 4.02 7.70
C VAL A 52 10.38 4.89 6.84
N TYR A 53 9.19 5.21 7.33
CA TYR A 53 8.19 5.91 6.51
C TYR A 53 7.86 7.27 7.13
N GLU A 54 7.75 8.27 6.28
CA GLU A 54 7.25 9.60 6.65
C GLU A 54 5.73 9.57 6.88
N PRO A 55 5.18 10.60 7.56
CA PRO A 55 3.75 10.77 7.69
C PRO A 55 3.03 10.72 6.34
N VAL A 56 1.85 10.10 6.36
CA VAL A 56 1.00 9.93 5.18
C VAL A 56 0.62 11.29 4.59
N LYS A 57 0.73 11.43 3.27
CA LYS A 57 0.23 12.57 2.50
C LYS A 57 -0.85 12.11 1.53
N THR A 58 -1.96 12.84 1.46
CA THR A 58 -2.98 12.61 0.41
C THR A 58 -2.49 13.23 -0.89
N CYS A 59 -2.48 12.45 -1.96
CA CYS A 59 -2.03 12.88 -3.29
C CYS A 59 -3.01 12.38 -4.36
N ARG A 60 -2.95 12.93 -5.57
CA ARG A 60 -3.76 12.46 -6.70
C ARG A 60 -2.90 11.87 -7.79
N ALA A 61 -3.28 10.67 -8.25
CA ALA A 61 -2.57 9.98 -9.32
C ALA A 61 -3.53 9.19 -10.22
N LEU A 62 -3.07 8.90 -11.44
CA LEU A 62 -3.77 7.97 -12.31
C LEU A 62 -3.22 6.57 -12.06
N VAL A 63 -4.05 5.68 -11.54
CA VAL A 63 -3.69 4.28 -11.27
C VAL A 63 -4.42 3.39 -12.27
N GLN A 64 -3.68 2.50 -12.92
CA GLN A 64 -4.17 1.59 -13.94
C GLN A 64 -3.66 0.19 -13.65
N SER A 65 -4.55 -0.80 -13.57
CA SER A 65 -4.13 -2.21 -13.46
C SER A 65 -3.34 -2.61 -14.71
N VAL A 66 -2.32 -3.45 -14.55
CA VAL A 66 -1.50 -3.89 -15.69
C VAL A 66 -2.05 -5.18 -16.26
N THR A 67 -2.95 -5.06 -17.23
CA THR A 67 -3.26 -6.17 -18.12
C THR A 67 -2.18 -6.20 -19.22
N THR A 68 -1.11 -6.98 -18.98
CA THR A 68 -0.10 -7.41 -19.98
C THR A 68 0.33 -6.37 -21.03
N SER A 69 1.13 -5.38 -20.63
CA SER A 69 1.76 -4.43 -21.56
C SER A 69 3.19 -4.87 -21.97
N LYS A 70 3.47 -4.87 -23.29
CA LYS A 70 4.71 -5.43 -23.89
C LYS A 70 5.99 -4.73 -23.45
N ASP A 71 5.97 -3.41 -23.31
CA ASP A 71 7.16 -2.62 -22.91
C ASP A 71 7.61 -2.94 -21.47
N TYR A 72 6.74 -3.55 -20.65
CA TYR A 72 6.93 -3.68 -19.21
C TYR A 72 7.40 -5.06 -18.79
N LEU A 73 7.01 -6.11 -19.54
CA LEU A 73 7.63 -7.42 -19.47
C LEU A 73 9.16 -7.33 -19.60
N ALA A 74 9.65 -6.40 -20.41
CA ALA A 74 11.07 -6.17 -20.62
C ALA A 74 11.82 -5.58 -19.40
N TYR A 75 11.14 -4.81 -18.52
CA TYR A 75 11.79 -4.11 -17.40
C TYR A 75 11.46 -4.67 -16.02
N ALA A 76 10.28 -5.25 -15.82
CA ALA A 76 9.84 -5.77 -14.51
C ALA A 76 9.99 -7.30 -14.38
N GLY A 77 10.25 -8.01 -15.49
CA GLY A 77 10.40 -9.46 -15.53
C GLY A 77 9.06 -10.19 -15.47
N MET A 78 8.46 -10.31 -14.28
CA MET A 78 7.22 -11.04 -14.04
C MET A 78 6.16 -10.15 -13.37
N PHE A 79 4.93 -10.24 -13.88
CA PHE A 79 3.75 -9.61 -13.29
C PHE A 79 3.03 -10.60 -12.39
N GLU A 80 2.71 -10.15 -11.19
CA GLU A 80 1.82 -10.88 -10.28
C GLU A 80 0.41 -10.29 -10.36
N VAL A 81 -0.59 -11.13 -10.08
CA VAL A 81 -1.97 -10.66 -9.98
C VAL A 81 -2.03 -9.59 -8.89
N GLY A 82 -2.41 -8.37 -9.28
CA GLY A 82 -2.49 -7.24 -8.37
C GLY A 82 -1.51 -6.12 -8.68
N ASP A 83 -0.50 -6.29 -9.54
CA ASP A 83 0.41 -5.21 -9.95
C ASP A 83 -0.32 -4.08 -10.72
N ALA A 84 0.13 -2.84 -10.54
CA ALA A 84 -0.49 -1.65 -11.14
C ALA A 84 0.55 -0.65 -11.66
N LEU A 85 0.20 0.14 -12.66
CA LEU A 85 0.93 1.33 -13.06
C LEU A 85 0.31 2.55 -12.42
N MET A 86 1.16 3.46 -11.97
CA MET A 86 0.72 4.75 -11.46
C MET A 86 1.47 5.88 -12.16
N SER A 87 0.72 6.86 -12.65
CA SER A 87 1.26 8.09 -13.21
C SER A 87 0.99 9.27 -12.27
N ILE A 88 2.04 10.02 -11.99
CA ILE A 88 2.06 11.14 -11.05
C ILE A 88 2.41 12.41 -11.83
N PRO A 89 1.61 13.48 -11.71
CA PRO A 89 1.94 14.75 -12.35
C PRO A 89 3.01 15.50 -11.55
N ALA A 90 3.72 16.42 -12.20
CA ALA A 90 4.65 17.33 -11.52
C ALA A 90 3.89 18.39 -10.73
N ASN A 91 2.83 18.93 -11.33
CA ASN A 91 1.96 19.93 -10.73
C ASN A 91 0.50 19.50 -10.80
N MET A 92 -0.30 19.96 -9.85
CA MET A 92 -1.75 19.78 -9.85
C MET A 92 -2.45 21.10 -9.61
N PHE A 93 -3.73 21.19 -9.99
CA PHE A 93 -4.57 22.31 -9.59
C PHE A 93 -4.61 22.44 -8.07
N LEU A 94 -4.71 23.67 -7.60
CA LEU A 94 -4.80 23.96 -6.16
C LEU A 94 -5.97 23.19 -5.56
N ARG A 95 -5.72 22.48 -4.46
CA ARG A 95 -6.78 21.75 -3.75
C ARG A 95 -7.53 22.70 -2.83
N THR A 96 -8.85 22.75 -2.94
CA THR A 96 -9.69 23.50 -2.01
C THR A 96 -9.81 22.77 -0.67
N PRO A 97 -10.15 23.46 0.43
CA PRO A 97 -10.41 22.81 1.71
C PRO A 97 -11.51 21.73 1.63
N GLU A 98 -12.45 21.87 0.70
CA GLU A 98 -13.55 20.95 0.46
C GLU A 98 -13.15 19.74 -0.43
N GLY A 99 -11.89 19.68 -0.88
CA GLY A 99 -11.35 18.59 -1.69
C GLY A 99 -11.60 18.69 -3.20
N SER A 100 -12.16 19.82 -3.66
CA SER A 100 -12.28 20.12 -5.10
C SER A 100 -10.99 20.76 -5.65
N PHE A 101 -10.95 21.01 -6.96
CA PHE A 101 -9.80 21.65 -7.61
C PHE A 101 -10.12 23.06 -8.07
N ASP A 102 -9.30 24.00 -7.65
CA ASP A 102 -9.28 25.37 -8.15
C ASP A 102 -8.31 25.48 -9.34
N ARG A 103 -8.87 25.88 -10.49
CA ARG A 103 -8.13 26.06 -11.74
C ARG A 103 -7.38 27.38 -11.82
N SER A 104 -7.53 28.27 -10.82
CA SER A 104 -6.86 29.57 -10.77
C SER A 104 -5.33 29.45 -10.66
N GLY A 105 -4.82 28.32 -10.18
CA GLY A 105 -3.39 28.08 -10.01
C GLY A 105 -3.01 26.60 -10.01
N ARG A 106 -1.70 26.34 -9.96
CA ARG A 106 -1.14 25.00 -9.79
C ARG A 106 -0.10 25.00 -8.67
N GLU A 107 0.01 23.86 -8.00
CA GLU A 107 1.01 23.60 -6.98
C GLU A 107 1.81 22.34 -7.32
N PRO A 108 3.08 22.26 -6.91
CA PRO A 108 3.88 21.06 -7.08
C PRO A 108 3.29 19.89 -6.28
N VAL A 109 3.26 18.71 -6.87
CA VAL A 109 2.78 17.50 -6.21
C VAL A 109 3.91 16.91 -5.36
N PRO A 110 3.72 16.75 -4.03
CA PRO A 110 4.75 16.18 -3.16
C PRO A 110 5.22 14.79 -3.64
N MET A 111 4.28 13.97 -4.10
CA MET A 111 4.53 12.62 -4.62
C MET A 111 5.27 12.59 -5.97
N PHE A 112 5.57 13.73 -6.61
CA PHE A 112 6.34 13.73 -7.87
C PHE A 112 7.72 13.06 -7.71
N ASN A 113 8.28 13.09 -6.49
CA ASN A 113 9.54 12.45 -6.17
C ASN A 113 9.46 10.96 -5.82
N ILE A 114 8.27 10.35 -5.89
CA ILE A 114 7.99 8.97 -5.48
C ILE A 114 9.05 7.94 -5.93
N GLY A 115 9.63 7.25 -4.95
CA GLY A 115 10.76 6.35 -5.12
C GLY A 115 10.40 4.88 -4.93
N ALA A 116 11.33 3.99 -5.30
CA ALA A 116 11.19 2.57 -4.97
C ALA A 116 11.26 2.37 -3.45
N GLY A 117 10.33 1.59 -2.91
CA GLY A 117 10.14 1.40 -1.47
C GLY A 117 8.99 2.23 -0.88
N ASP A 118 8.54 3.29 -1.56
CA ASP A 118 7.40 4.09 -1.10
C ASP A 118 6.12 3.25 -1.07
N VAL A 119 5.19 3.62 -0.19
CA VAL A 119 3.92 2.92 -0.03
C VAL A 119 2.77 3.79 -0.52
N VAL A 120 1.84 3.16 -1.26
CA VAL A 120 0.64 3.80 -1.81
C VAL A 120 -0.58 3.00 -1.39
N THR A 121 -1.55 3.65 -0.76
CA THR A 121 -2.85 3.04 -0.43
C THR A 121 -3.96 3.66 -1.27
N LEU A 122 -4.78 2.83 -1.89
CA LEU A 122 -6.01 3.27 -2.57
C LEU A 122 -7.14 3.41 -1.55
N ILE A 123 -7.73 4.60 -1.43
CA ILE A 123 -8.73 4.88 -0.38
C ILE A 123 -10.17 4.70 -0.83
N ASP A 124 -10.40 4.73 -2.13
CA ASP A 124 -11.70 4.61 -2.80
C ASP A 124 -12.01 3.19 -3.26
N ASP A 125 -11.16 2.23 -2.90
CA ASP A 125 -11.26 0.84 -3.32
C ASP A 125 -11.23 -0.08 -2.10
N GLU A 126 -12.00 -1.18 -2.16
CA GLU A 126 -12.06 -2.20 -1.12
C GLU A 126 -12.01 -3.59 -1.75
N VAL A 127 -11.09 -4.42 -1.26
CA VAL A 127 -10.91 -5.79 -1.73
C VAL A 127 -11.30 -6.75 -0.62
N LYS A 128 -12.06 -7.77 -1.00
CA LYS A 128 -12.41 -8.89 -0.13
C LYS A 128 -11.29 -9.91 -0.12
N THR A 129 -10.79 -10.23 1.06
CA THR A 129 -9.76 -11.25 1.28
C THR A 129 -10.28 -12.32 2.24
N SER A 130 -9.81 -13.55 2.04
CA SER A 130 -9.97 -14.66 2.98
C SER A 130 -8.58 -15.13 3.40
N GLU A 131 -8.35 -15.21 4.69
CA GLU A 131 -7.07 -15.60 5.27
C GLU A 131 -7.27 -16.67 6.33
N VAL A 132 -6.34 -17.62 6.42
CA VAL A 132 -6.25 -18.57 7.53
C VAL A 132 -5.09 -18.13 8.41
N ILE A 133 -5.36 -17.92 9.70
CA ILE A 133 -4.36 -17.56 10.71
C ILE A 133 -4.43 -18.54 11.87
N MET A 134 -3.40 -18.49 12.73
CA MET A 134 -3.26 -19.41 13.85
C MET A 134 -3.28 -18.61 15.16
N LYS A 135 -4.14 -19.02 16.08
CA LYS A 135 -4.35 -18.35 17.36
C LYS A 135 -3.05 -18.29 18.17
N ASP A 136 -2.74 -17.11 18.72
CA ASP A 136 -1.57 -16.86 19.58
C ASP A 136 -0.20 -17.16 18.92
N THR A 137 -0.15 -17.25 17.59
CA THR A 137 1.07 -17.58 16.85
C THR A 137 1.50 -16.42 15.95
N GLU A 138 2.76 -16.02 16.07
CA GLU A 138 3.39 -15.07 15.13
C GLU A 138 3.54 -15.72 13.75
N LEU A 139 3.04 -15.07 12.70
CA LEU A 139 3.10 -15.58 11.34
C LEU A 139 3.80 -14.59 10.41
N HIS A 140 4.95 -14.98 9.86
CA HIS A 140 5.75 -14.17 8.94
C HIS A 140 6.15 -12.79 9.52
N GLY A 141 6.55 -12.75 10.79
CA GLY A 141 6.94 -11.50 11.46
C GLY A 141 5.76 -10.59 11.83
N ARG A 142 4.53 -11.10 11.74
CA ARG A 142 3.31 -10.41 12.18
C ARG A 142 2.92 -10.90 13.57
N PRO A 143 2.59 -9.99 14.51
CA PRO A 143 2.06 -10.36 15.81
C PRO A 143 0.91 -11.35 15.70
N ALA A 144 0.69 -12.11 16.77
CA ALA A 144 -0.41 -13.04 16.85
C ALA A 144 -1.74 -12.39 16.47
N ASP A 145 -2.61 -13.18 15.84
CA ASP A 145 -3.98 -12.77 15.49
C ASP A 145 -4.07 -11.53 14.56
N THR A 146 -2.98 -11.17 13.87
CA THR A 146 -2.89 -10.01 12.97
C THR A 146 -3.05 -10.39 11.51
N LEU A 147 -4.03 -9.79 10.83
CA LEU A 147 -4.33 -9.99 9.41
C LEU A 147 -3.22 -9.46 8.49
N LEU A 148 -3.13 -10.01 7.29
CA LEU A 148 -2.02 -9.76 6.36
C LEU A 148 -2.01 -8.33 5.82
N ASN A 149 -3.20 -7.80 5.54
CA ASN A 149 -3.36 -6.47 4.98
C ASN A 149 -3.60 -5.46 6.12
N PRO A 150 -2.80 -4.39 6.21
CA PRO A 150 -2.83 -3.48 7.36
C PRO A 150 -4.02 -2.51 7.35
N LYS A 151 -4.65 -2.27 6.19
CA LYS A 151 -5.73 -1.30 6.02
C LYS A 151 -7.10 -1.97 6.00
N VAL A 152 -7.37 -2.81 7.00
CA VAL A 152 -8.67 -3.47 7.18
C VAL A 152 -9.75 -2.41 7.39
N THR A 153 -10.84 -2.52 6.63
CA THR A 153 -11.99 -1.62 6.77
C THR A 153 -13.16 -2.32 7.45
N LYS A 154 -13.28 -3.64 7.26
CA LYS A 154 -14.37 -4.43 7.84
C LYS A 154 -14.02 -5.91 7.94
N VAL A 155 -14.20 -6.52 9.10
CA VAL A 155 -14.24 -7.99 9.22
C VAL A 155 -15.66 -8.48 8.92
N LEU A 156 -15.79 -9.44 8.01
CA LEU A 156 -17.08 -9.99 7.57
C LEU A 156 -17.44 -11.27 8.33
N SER A 157 -16.45 -12.10 8.66
CA SER A 157 -16.66 -13.36 9.37
C SER A 157 -15.35 -13.90 9.93
N VAL A 158 -15.41 -14.42 11.15
CA VAL A 158 -14.35 -15.22 11.78
C VAL A 158 -14.94 -16.58 12.09
N ARG A 159 -14.30 -17.66 11.62
CA ARG A 159 -14.81 -19.02 11.79
C ARG A 159 -13.68 -20.04 11.93
N MET A 160 -13.91 -21.10 12.68
CA MET A 160 -13.03 -22.25 12.78
C MET A 160 -13.73 -23.48 12.22
N HIS A 161 -13.04 -24.23 11.38
CA HIS A 161 -13.50 -25.52 10.85
C HIS A 161 -12.71 -26.63 11.52
N ASP A 162 -13.40 -27.54 12.19
CA ASP A 162 -12.79 -28.75 12.74
C ASP A 162 -13.00 -29.90 11.73
N PRO A 163 -11.94 -30.38 11.07
CA PRO A 163 -12.05 -31.43 10.06
C PRO A 163 -12.41 -32.78 10.66
N ASP A 164 -12.09 -33.04 11.93
CA ASP A 164 -12.32 -34.33 12.58
C ASP A 164 -13.77 -34.48 13.02
N SER A 165 -14.37 -33.39 13.53
CA SER A 165 -15.78 -33.37 13.92
C SER A 165 -16.73 -32.87 12.81
N ALA A 166 -16.20 -32.39 11.69
CA ALA A 166 -16.93 -31.72 10.62
C ALA A 166 -17.81 -30.54 11.11
N THR A 167 -17.43 -29.91 12.23
CA THR A 167 -18.15 -28.78 12.79
C THR A 167 -17.54 -27.45 12.35
N THR A 168 -18.37 -26.41 12.33
CA THR A 168 -17.93 -25.04 12.10
C THR A 168 -18.37 -24.18 13.26
N THR A 169 -17.42 -23.57 13.94
CA THR A 169 -17.69 -22.56 14.96
C THR A 169 -17.62 -21.18 14.31
N LEU A 170 -18.68 -20.40 14.43
CA LEU A 170 -18.72 -19.00 14.00
C LEU A 170 -18.56 -18.12 15.23
N TYR A 171 -17.63 -17.17 15.16
CA TYR A 171 -17.40 -16.20 16.23
C TYR A 171 -18.15 -14.89 15.93
N ALA A 172 -18.82 -14.34 16.94
CA ALA A 172 -19.63 -13.13 16.82
C ALA A 172 -18.82 -11.87 17.17
N ALA A 173 -18.83 -10.87 16.28
CA ALA A 173 -18.19 -9.59 16.54
C ALA A 173 -18.88 -8.85 17.70
N GLY A 174 -18.10 -8.29 18.62
CA GLY A 174 -18.58 -7.60 19.83
C GLY A 174 -18.80 -8.53 21.03
N ASP A 175 -19.07 -9.82 20.80
CA ASP A 175 -19.21 -10.81 21.88
C ASP A 175 -17.89 -11.61 22.04
N ASP A 176 -17.43 -12.20 20.93
CA ASP A 176 -16.28 -13.11 20.91
C ASP A 176 -14.97 -12.40 20.57
N TYR A 177 -15.03 -11.35 19.76
CA TYR A 177 -13.88 -10.56 19.37
C TYR A 177 -14.23 -9.11 19.01
N GLU A 178 -13.23 -8.24 19.16
CA GLU A 178 -13.15 -6.91 18.57
C GLU A 178 -12.01 -6.85 17.53
N VAL A 179 -11.96 -5.77 16.76
CA VAL A 179 -10.91 -5.55 15.76
C VAL A 179 -10.19 -4.25 16.07
N ASP A 180 -8.89 -4.32 16.34
CA ASP A 180 -8.01 -3.17 16.52
C ASP A 180 -7.02 -3.07 15.34
N GLY A 181 -7.28 -2.13 14.44
CA GLY A 181 -6.56 -2.03 13.17
C GLY A 181 -6.72 -3.30 12.32
N ALA A 182 -5.64 -4.08 12.20
CA ALA A 182 -5.64 -5.37 11.51
C ALA A 182 -5.62 -6.58 12.47
N THR A 183 -5.70 -6.35 13.78
CA THR A 183 -5.57 -7.39 14.81
C THR A 183 -6.95 -7.81 15.31
N ILE A 184 -7.19 -9.12 15.39
CA ILE A 184 -8.35 -9.68 16.06
C ILE A 184 -8.06 -9.75 17.56
N VAL A 185 -8.84 -9.02 18.36
CA VAL A 185 -8.73 -9.01 19.82
C VAL A 185 -9.84 -9.86 20.40
N TRP A 186 -9.47 -11.01 20.96
CA TRP A 186 -10.44 -11.98 21.50
C TRP A 186 -10.95 -11.57 22.89
N THR A 187 -12.26 -11.60 23.09
CA THR A 187 -12.95 -11.16 24.33
C THR A 187 -13.87 -12.22 24.93
N GLY A 188 -14.34 -13.17 24.12
CA GLY A 188 -15.32 -14.19 24.51
C GLY A 188 -14.92 -15.59 24.07
N ASN A 189 -15.80 -16.29 23.36
CA ASN A 189 -15.46 -17.59 22.80
C ASN A 189 -14.35 -17.40 21.75
N GLN A 190 -13.32 -18.23 21.81
CA GLN A 190 -12.15 -18.07 20.95
C GLN A 190 -11.56 -19.44 20.57
N PRO A 191 -10.82 -19.53 19.45
CA PRO A 191 -10.05 -20.70 19.13
C PRO A 191 -9.05 -21.01 20.26
N THR A 192 -8.71 -22.29 20.43
CA THR A 192 -7.63 -22.67 21.34
C THR A 192 -6.29 -22.16 20.80
N PRO A 193 -5.31 -21.85 21.67
CA PRO A 193 -3.98 -21.46 21.22
C PRO A 193 -3.39 -22.49 20.24
N GLY A 194 -2.85 -22.03 19.11
CA GLY A 194 -2.34 -22.88 18.03
C GLY A 194 -3.41 -23.42 17.06
N ALA A 195 -4.71 -23.21 17.32
CA ALA A 195 -5.76 -23.59 16.38
C ALA A 195 -5.77 -22.66 15.16
N GLN A 196 -6.08 -23.22 13.99
CA GLN A 196 -6.26 -22.45 12.77
C GLN A 196 -7.70 -21.97 12.65
N TYR A 197 -7.87 -20.70 12.30
CA TYR A 197 -9.18 -20.13 12.02
C TYR A 197 -9.12 -19.22 10.79
N SER A 198 -10.25 -19.11 10.11
CA SER A 198 -10.41 -18.35 8.88
C SER A 198 -11.07 -17.01 9.17
N VAL A 199 -10.51 -15.95 8.59
CA VAL A 199 -11.07 -14.59 8.63
C VAL A 199 -11.36 -14.14 7.20
N ILE A 200 -12.59 -13.71 6.97
CA ILE A 200 -13.01 -13.04 5.74
C ILE A 200 -13.18 -11.56 6.05
N TYR A 201 -12.52 -10.69 5.31
CA TYR A 201 -12.50 -9.26 5.58
C TYR A 201 -12.38 -8.41 4.31
N MET A 202 -12.73 -7.14 4.42
CA MET A 202 -12.49 -6.09 3.43
C MET A 202 -11.29 -5.26 3.88
N HIS A 203 -10.44 -4.87 2.94
CA HIS A 203 -9.36 -3.93 3.20
C HIS A 203 -9.14 -3.01 2.00
N ARG A 204 -8.47 -1.88 2.23
CA ARG A 204 -7.96 -1.02 1.17
C ARG A 204 -6.70 -1.63 0.54
N PRO A 205 -6.58 -1.67 -0.79
CA PRO A 205 -5.36 -2.11 -1.46
C PRO A 205 -4.16 -1.25 -1.07
N VAL A 206 -3.07 -1.90 -0.67
CA VAL A 206 -1.79 -1.26 -0.37
C VAL A 206 -0.77 -1.76 -1.38
N TYR A 207 0.10 -0.86 -1.83
CA TYR A 207 1.13 -1.13 -2.83
C TYR A 207 2.48 -0.63 -2.35
N THR A 208 3.52 -1.36 -2.70
CA THR A 208 4.90 -0.84 -2.67
C THR A 208 5.29 -0.41 -4.08
N VAL A 209 5.94 0.74 -4.19
CA VAL A 209 6.55 1.17 -5.45
C VAL A 209 7.76 0.28 -5.71
N TYR A 210 7.66 -0.56 -6.74
CA TYR A 210 8.70 -1.50 -7.10
C TYR A 210 9.80 -0.83 -7.93
N ALA A 211 9.40 -0.07 -8.95
CA ALA A 211 10.34 0.58 -9.84
C ALA A 211 9.80 1.89 -10.41
N VAL A 212 10.71 2.81 -10.67
CA VAL A 212 10.44 4.02 -11.46
C VAL A 212 10.83 3.72 -12.89
N LEU A 213 9.89 3.87 -13.82
CA LEU A 213 10.12 3.48 -15.20
C LEU A 213 10.94 4.56 -15.92
N PRO A 214 11.92 4.16 -16.76
CA PRO A 214 12.75 5.11 -17.48
C PRO A 214 11.92 5.80 -18.57
N ARG A 215 11.41 7.00 -18.27
CA ARG A 215 10.72 7.88 -19.21
C ARG A 215 11.37 9.27 -19.21
N PRO A 216 11.34 10.01 -20.33
CA PRO A 216 11.77 11.41 -20.34
C PRO A 216 11.04 12.19 -19.25
N ARG A 217 11.81 12.89 -18.41
CA ARG A 217 11.29 13.67 -17.27
C ARG A 217 11.07 15.13 -17.61
N HIS A 218 11.77 15.61 -18.63
CA HIS A 218 11.69 16.98 -19.09
C HIS A 218 11.68 16.97 -20.61
N GLN A 219 10.79 17.76 -21.20
CA GLN A 219 10.78 18.03 -22.64
C GLN A 219 10.33 19.47 -22.85
N ASN A 220 11.09 20.24 -23.63
CA ASN A 220 10.73 21.63 -23.99
C ASN A 220 10.40 22.51 -22.78
N ASN A 221 11.22 22.44 -21.73
CA ASN A 221 11.05 23.20 -20.48
C ASN A 221 9.74 22.88 -19.72
N GLN A 222 9.14 21.72 -19.99
CA GLN A 222 8.02 21.17 -19.24
C GLN A 222 8.46 19.93 -18.48
N ASP A 223 8.00 19.82 -17.24
CA ASP A 223 8.07 18.58 -16.50
C ASP A 223 7.03 17.60 -17.04
N LEU A 224 7.49 16.40 -17.34
CA LEU A 224 6.67 15.31 -17.78
C LEU A 224 6.27 14.44 -16.59
N PRO A 225 5.09 13.79 -16.65
CA PRO A 225 4.63 12.95 -15.57
C PRO A 225 5.59 11.79 -15.31
N ARG A 226 5.69 11.43 -14.03
CA ARG A 226 6.42 10.26 -13.59
C ARG A 226 5.52 9.04 -13.67
N THR A 227 6.03 7.93 -14.18
CA THR A 227 5.32 6.64 -14.16
C THR A 227 6.10 5.66 -13.30
N VAL A 228 5.41 5.03 -12.36
CA VAL A 228 5.97 3.99 -11.49
C VAL A 228 5.19 2.70 -11.62
N LEU A 229 5.89 1.59 -11.38
CA LEU A 229 5.31 0.28 -11.22
C LEU A 229 5.05 0.02 -9.74
N LEU A 230 3.81 -0.29 -9.43
CA LEU A 230 3.32 -0.68 -8.12
C LEU A 230 3.22 -2.20 -8.06
N ARG A 231 3.73 -2.77 -6.97
CA ARG A 231 3.52 -4.17 -6.59
C ARG A 231 2.55 -4.22 -5.44
N TYR A 232 1.60 -5.14 -5.51
CA TYR A 232 0.69 -5.37 -4.40
C TYR A 232 1.50 -5.66 -3.13
N TYR A 233 1.17 -5.00 -2.02
CA TYR A 233 1.95 -5.10 -0.81
C TYR A 233 2.01 -6.57 -0.37
N PRO A 234 3.21 -7.17 -0.22
CA PRO A 234 3.36 -8.61 0.00
C PRO A 234 2.85 -9.08 1.37
N GLY A 235 2.23 -8.18 2.14
CA GLY A 235 1.72 -8.43 3.47
C GLY A 235 2.76 -8.22 4.57
N GLY A 236 2.29 -8.15 5.82
CA GLY A 236 3.14 -7.89 6.99
C GLY A 236 2.70 -6.64 7.74
N VAL A 237 3.35 -6.37 8.89
CA VAL A 237 3.06 -5.16 9.68
C VAL A 237 3.62 -3.94 8.94
N LEU A 238 2.74 -3.13 8.37
CA LEU A 238 3.12 -1.79 7.93
C LEU A 238 3.41 -0.96 9.18
N ARG A 239 4.70 -0.71 9.46
CA ARG A 239 5.09 0.15 10.57
C ARG A 239 4.87 1.60 10.15
N GLU A 240 3.67 2.09 10.43
CA GLU A 240 3.24 3.48 10.17
C GLU A 240 3.87 4.48 11.14
N HIS A 241 4.61 4.02 12.15
CA HIS A 241 5.32 4.87 13.08
C HIS A 241 6.45 5.59 12.35
N GLY A 242 6.18 6.84 11.96
CA GLY A 242 7.20 7.83 11.71
C GLY A 242 8.10 7.91 12.95
N VAL A 243 9.41 8.01 12.73
CA VAL A 243 10.35 8.29 13.81
C VAL A 243 9.86 9.57 14.48
N HIS A 244 9.46 9.50 15.74
CA HIS A 244 9.15 10.69 16.53
C HIS A 244 10.41 11.55 16.55
N THR A 245 10.36 12.70 15.87
CA THR A 245 11.38 13.74 16.02
C THR A 245 11.26 14.26 17.45
N GLY A 246 12.23 13.90 18.29
CA GLY A 246 12.42 14.56 19.58
C GLY A 246 12.86 16.00 19.43
#